data_AF-A0AAD8UMD6-F1
#
_entry.id   AF-A0AAD8UMD6-F1
#
_cell.length_a   1.000
_cell.length_b   1.000
_cell.length_c   1.000
_cell.angle_alpha   90.00
_cell.angle_beta   90.00
_cell.angle_gamma   90.00
#
_symmetry.space_group_name_H-M   'P 1'
#
loop_
_entity.id
_entity.type
_entity.pdbx_description
1 polymer ?
#
loop_
_entity_poly.entity_id
_entity_poly.type
_entity_poly.pdbx_seq_one_letter_code
_entity_poly.pdbx_strand_id
1 'polypeptide(L)'
;MATMTAGLMPIATPALLTSLRNQPHVPKNAWYFIAATTLTILNRPDEIPQVYNHVMKHGLGPDDVKPGPEEQLTILRKLREALVKASAVGGLPKTINSLMELKKVTPEHLLDEPQGANDTLSSSPTARHVDIHHTPSSKILQRGQGFWDNIYGKISRRVMSQMDRSGTEDLGLTARLMYGYILSNTNVLSPVETSYVLIAGLIPQDVNPQLKGHLKGALNGGASAEEVRAVRGIVMDICKASGMSQLGEGVPGGWGWRSEVATSLVPPQAYQLSAWGRDTWLLRSAYAVQPSPISKD
;
A
#
# COMPACT_ATOMS: atom_id res chain seq x y z
N MET A 1 40.59 -0.49 18.25
CA MET A 1 39.26 -1.06 18.53
C MET A 1 38.41 -0.83 17.30
N ALA A 2 38.06 -1.90 16.57
CA ALA A 2 37.15 -1.78 15.44
C ALA A 2 35.76 -1.44 15.98
N THR A 3 35.25 -0.28 15.61
CA THR A 3 33.84 0.07 15.75
C THR A 3 33.05 -0.96 14.96
N MET A 4 32.48 -1.94 15.65
CA MET A 4 31.41 -2.77 15.12
C MET A 4 30.32 -1.78 14.69
N THR A 5 30.17 -1.56 13.38
CA THR A 5 29.00 -0.89 12.84
C THR A 5 27.81 -1.68 13.33
N ALA A 6 27.04 -1.12 14.25
CA ALA A 6 25.81 -1.73 14.72
C ALA A 6 24.89 -1.86 13.51
N GLY A 7 24.88 -3.05 12.90
CA GLY A 7 23.97 -3.37 11.82
C GLY A 7 22.55 -3.20 12.32
N LEU A 8 21.67 -2.62 11.50
CA LEU A 8 20.25 -2.57 11.81
C LEU A 8 19.75 -4.00 12.03
N MET A 9 18.89 -4.20 13.03
CA MET A 9 18.33 -5.52 13.30
C MET A 9 17.56 -6.03 12.07
N PRO A 10 17.79 -7.27 11.62
CA PRO A 10 17.07 -7.86 10.50
C PRO A 10 15.57 -7.97 10.77
N ILE A 11 14.76 -7.51 9.83
CA ILE A 11 13.29 -7.62 9.90
C ILE A 11 12.84 -8.82 9.06
N ALA A 12 13.29 -8.94 7.81
CA ALA A 12 12.84 -9.95 6.86
C ALA A 12 13.55 -11.31 7.08
N THR A 13 13.46 -11.83 8.30
CA THR A 13 14.05 -13.13 8.67
C THR A 13 13.38 -14.28 7.90
N PRO A 14 14.08 -15.39 7.62
CA PRO A 14 13.47 -16.55 6.95
C PRO A 14 12.23 -17.08 7.68
N ALA A 15 12.24 -17.06 9.01
CA ALA A 15 11.10 -17.48 9.83
C ALA A 15 9.88 -16.56 9.63
N LEU A 16 10.09 -15.24 9.65
CA LEU A 16 9.01 -14.29 9.39
C LEU A 16 8.46 -14.49 7.97
N LEU A 17 9.31 -14.48 6.95
CA LEU A 17 8.88 -14.62 5.55
C LEU A 17 8.12 -15.93 5.29
N THR A 18 8.55 -17.03 5.92
CA THR A 18 7.83 -18.31 5.89
C THR A 18 6.45 -18.18 6.54
N SER A 19 6.36 -17.51 7.69
CA SER A 19 5.07 -17.25 8.36
C SER A 19 4.12 -16.41 7.51
N LEU A 20 4.61 -15.35 6.86
CA LEU A 20 3.79 -14.49 5.99
C LEU A 20 3.24 -15.27 4.78
N ARG A 21 4.09 -16.08 4.15
CA ARG A 21 3.73 -16.93 3.01
C ARG A 21 2.70 -18.02 3.36
N ASN A 22 2.76 -18.54 4.59
CA ASN A 22 1.89 -19.62 5.05
C ASN A 22 0.63 -19.12 5.76
N GLN A 23 0.43 -17.81 5.85
CA GLN A 23 -0.72 -17.24 6.55
C GLN A 23 -2.05 -17.65 5.86
N PRO A 24 -3.05 -18.14 6.60
CA PRO A 24 -4.34 -18.48 6.03
C PRO A 24 -4.96 -17.29 5.29
N HIS A 25 -5.58 -17.56 4.14
CA HIS A 25 -6.22 -16.58 3.27
C HIS A 25 -5.30 -15.49 2.69
N VAL A 26 -3.97 -15.61 2.84
CA VAL A 26 -3.07 -14.72 2.11
C VAL A 26 -3.15 -15.00 0.61
N PRO A 27 -3.30 -13.97 -0.24
CA PRO A 27 -3.19 -14.16 -1.68
C PRO A 27 -1.75 -14.58 -2.02
N LYS A 28 -1.58 -15.84 -2.47
CA LYS A 28 -0.27 -16.44 -2.79
C LYS A 28 0.60 -15.53 -3.68
N ASN A 29 -0.02 -14.87 -4.64
CA ASN A 29 0.66 -14.01 -5.61
C ASN A 29 0.91 -12.57 -5.14
N ALA A 30 0.70 -12.27 -3.84
CA ALA A 30 0.78 -10.90 -3.30
C ALA A 30 1.65 -10.70 -2.07
N TRP A 31 1.81 -11.70 -1.20
CA TRP A 31 2.46 -11.54 0.11
C TRP A 31 3.86 -10.89 0.02
N TYR A 32 4.63 -11.24 -1.01
CA TYR A 32 6.00 -10.77 -1.18
C TYR A 32 6.07 -9.28 -1.54
N PHE A 33 5.19 -8.77 -2.41
CA PHE A 33 5.18 -7.35 -2.74
C PHE A 33 4.51 -6.50 -1.66
N ILE A 34 3.58 -7.09 -0.88
CA ILE A 34 3.03 -6.48 0.33
C ILE A 34 4.15 -6.29 1.38
N ALA A 35 4.97 -7.33 1.57
CA ALA A 35 6.10 -7.27 2.48
C ALA A 35 7.14 -6.22 2.04
N ALA A 36 7.53 -6.24 0.76
CA ALA A 36 8.45 -5.27 0.18
C ALA A 36 7.92 -3.83 0.27
N THR A 37 6.62 -3.62 0.04
CA THR A 37 5.99 -2.30 0.20
C THR A 37 6.07 -1.82 1.65
N THR A 38 5.72 -2.67 2.60
CA THR A 38 5.79 -2.36 4.03
C THR A 38 7.20 -1.96 4.46
N LEU A 39 8.22 -2.75 4.09
CA LEU A 39 9.62 -2.47 4.37
C LEU A 39 10.10 -1.17 3.73
N THR A 40 9.64 -0.87 2.52
CA THR A 40 9.92 0.40 1.84
C THR A 40 9.40 1.59 2.63
N ILE A 41 8.15 1.52 3.12
CA ILE A 41 7.57 2.60 3.93
C ILE A 41 8.28 2.75 5.27
N LEU A 42 8.70 1.64 5.89
CA LEU A 42 9.50 1.62 7.10
C LEU A 42 10.94 2.12 6.89
N ASN A 43 11.28 2.53 5.67
CA ASN A 43 12.63 2.97 5.29
C ASN A 43 13.70 1.90 5.53
N ARG A 44 13.36 0.65 5.21
CA ARG A 44 14.24 -0.53 5.26
C ARG A 44 14.43 -1.14 3.86
N PRO A 45 14.97 -0.37 2.89
CA PRO A 45 15.23 -0.87 1.54
C PRO A 45 16.27 -2.02 1.56
N ASP A 46 17.12 -2.07 2.57
CA ASP A 46 18.13 -3.10 2.82
C ASP A 46 17.57 -4.51 3.04
N GLU A 47 16.27 -4.61 3.34
CA GLU A 47 15.56 -5.88 3.60
C GLU A 47 14.83 -6.42 2.34
N ILE A 48 14.74 -5.62 1.27
CA ILE A 48 14.06 -6.00 0.02
C ILE A 48 14.74 -7.20 -0.66
N PRO A 49 16.08 -7.30 -0.73
CA PRO A 49 16.75 -8.47 -1.27
C PRO A 49 16.37 -9.80 -0.60
N GLN A 50 16.11 -9.80 0.70
CA GLN A 50 15.79 -10.96 1.52
C GLN A 50 14.39 -11.48 1.14
N VAL A 51 13.43 -10.57 0.96
CA VAL A 51 12.08 -10.92 0.45
C VAL A 51 12.17 -11.54 -0.94
N TYR A 52 12.91 -10.92 -1.86
CA TYR A 52 13.11 -11.44 -3.22
C TYR A 52 13.77 -12.83 -3.20
N ASN A 53 14.89 -12.98 -2.50
CA ASN A 53 15.62 -14.25 -2.44
C ASN A 53 14.78 -15.35 -1.80
N HIS A 54 13.95 -15.03 -0.80
CA HIS A 54 13.05 -16.00 -0.18
C HIS A 54 12.04 -16.53 -1.20
N VAL A 55 11.34 -15.65 -1.93
CA VAL A 55 10.36 -16.08 -2.93
C VAL A 55 11.01 -16.83 -4.10
N MET A 56 12.22 -16.45 -4.52
CA MET A 56 12.97 -17.18 -5.56
C MET A 56 13.43 -18.57 -5.11
N LYS A 57 13.65 -18.79 -3.81
CA LYS A 57 14.10 -20.07 -3.27
C LYS A 57 12.94 -21.00 -2.95
N HIS A 58 11.87 -20.45 -2.39
CA HIS A 58 10.80 -21.19 -1.75
C HIS A 58 9.45 -21.07 -2.45
N GLY A 59 9.29 -20.15 -3.41
CA GLY A 59 8.06 -19.97 -4.16
C GLY A 59 6.98 -19.17 -3.43
N LEU A 60 5.76 -19.24 -3.98
CA LEU A 60 4.65 -18.35 -3.65
C LEU A 60 3.72 -18.87 -2.55
N GLY A 61 3.63 -20.18 -2.37
CA GLY A 61 2.72 -20.82 -1.41
C GLY A 61 3.39 -21.99 -0.70
N PRO A 62 2.72 -22.64 0.27
CA PRO A 62 3.33 -23.57 1.24
C PRO A 62 3.99 -24.82 0.64
N ASP A 63 3.73 -25.11 -0.63
CA ASP A 63 4.19 -26.30 -1.36
C ASP A 63 5.70 -26.33 -1.63
N ASP A 64 6.42 -25.25 -1.28
CA ASP A 64 7.88 -25.08 -1.44
C ASP A 64 8.44 -25.32 -2.84
N VAL A 65 7.66 -24.92 -3.84
CA VAL A 65 8.01 -25.04 -5.25
C VAL A 65 8.77 -23.80 -5.72
N LYS A 66 10.03 -23.99 -6.10
CA LYS A 66 10.86 -22.95 -6.72
C LYS A 66 10.19 -22.40 -7.99
N PRO A 67 10.09 -21.06 -8.18
CA PRO A 67 9.48 -20.49 -9.37
C PRO A 67 10.24 -20.82 -10.66
N GLY A 68 9.49 -21.17 -11.71
CA GLY A 68 10.03 -21.29 -13.07
C GLY A 68 10.37 -19.93 -13.70
N PRO A 69 11.08 -19.88 -14.85
CA PRO A 69 11.57 -18.61 -15.43
C PRO A 69 10.48 -17.53 -15.65
N GLU A 70 9.33 -17.90 -16.19
CA GLU A 70 8.22 -16.96 -16.42
C GLU A 70 7.59 -16.44 -15.12
N GLU A 71 7.51 -17.30 -14.09
CA GLU A 71 7.00 -16.92 -12.78
C GLU A 71 7.98 -16.00 -12.05
N GLN A 72 9.30 -16.24 -12.17
CA GLN A 72 10.34 -15.34 -11.65
C GLN A 72 10.22 -13.93 -12.24
N LEU A 73 10.04 -13.84 -13.56
CA LEU A 73 9.86 -12.56 -14.25
C LEU A 73 8.56 -11.85 -13.79
N THR A 74 7.47 -12.61 -13.64
CA THR A 74 6.19 -12.10 -13.14
C THR A 74 6.32 -11.55 -11.71
N ILE A 75 6.96 -12.29 -10.81
CA ILE A 75 7.22 -11.88 -9.43
C ILE A 75 8.02 -10.58 -9.39
N LEU A 76 9.09 -10.47 -10.18
CA LEU A 76 9.92 -9.26 -10.25
C LEU A 76 9.15 -8.06 -10.76
N ARG A 77 8.35 -8.22 -11.83
CA ARG A 77 7.51 -7.14 -12.36
C ARG A 77 6.49 -6.67 -11.34
N LYS A 78 5.87 -7.58 -10.60
CA LYS A 78 4.95 -7.26 -9.50
C LYS A 78 5.64 -6.54 -8.34
N LEU A 79 6.84 -6.97 -7.95
CA LEU A 79 7.65 -6.27 -6.95
C LEU A 79 7.94 -4.83 -7.37
N ARG A 80 8.48 -4.64 -8.59
CA ARG A 80 8.79 -3.31 -9.13
C ARG A 80 7.54 -2.44 -9.18
N GLU A 81 6.44 -2.97 -9.71
CA GLU A 81 5.19 -2.23 -9.83
C GLU A 81 4.62 -1.82 -8.47
N ALA A 82 4.64 -2.71 -7.47
CA ALA A 82 4.20 -2.39 -6.12
C ALA A 82 5.02 -1.26 -5.51
N LEU A 83 6.36 -1.30 -5.66
CA LEU A 83 7.26 -0.26 -5.15
C LEU A 83 7.06 1.09 -5.84
N VAL A 84 6.78 1.10 -7.15
CA VAL A 84 6.39 2.31 -7.89
C VAL A 84 5.06 2.84 -7.39
N LYS A 85 4.03 1.99 -7.26
CA LYS A 85 2.71 2.42 -6.75
C LYS A 85 2.76 2.91 -5.30
N ALA A 86 3.64 2.35 -4.48
CA ALA A 86 3.85 2.80 -3.11
C ALA A 86 4.34 4.26 -3.03
N SER A 87 4.94 4.81 -4.09
CA SER A 87 5.37 6.22 -4.10
C SER A 87 4.21 7.20 -3.91
N ALA A 88 2.98 6.81 -4.27
CA ALA A 88 1.78 7.63 -4.09
C ALA A 88 1.49 7.94 -2.62
N VAL A 89 1.98 7.12 -1.69
CA VAL A 89 1.78 7.29 -0.24
C VAL A 89 3.07 7.30 0.58
N GLY A 90 4.19 6.83 0.01
CA GLY A 90 5.50 6.77 0.67
C GLY A 90 6.56 7.73 0.09
N GLY A 91 6.26 8.38 -1.04
CA GLY A 91 7.17 9.29 -1.73
C GLY A 91 8.25 8.59 -2.57
N LEU A 92 8.77 9.31 -3.57
CA LEU A 92 9.81 8.80 -4.48
C LEU A 92 11.13 8.40 -3.79
N PRO A 93 11.66 9.12 -2.78
CA PRO A 93 12.96 8.76 -2.20
C PRO A 93 13.03 7.32 -1.67
N LYS A 94 12.00 6.87 -0.93
CA LYS A 94 11.91 5.50 -0.42
C LYS A 94 11.79 4.49 -1.56
N THR A 95 10.95 4.79 -2.55
CA THR A 95 10.80 3.96 -3.76
C THR A 95 12.11 3.80 -4.53
N ILE A 96 12.88 4.89 -4.73
CA ILE A 96 14.19 4.87 -5.41
C ILE A 96 15.13 3.93 -4.67
N ASN A 97 15.31 4.12 -3.36
CA ASN A 97 16.23 3.30 -2.57
C ASN A 97 15.84 1.81 -2.64
N SER A 98 14.56 1.47 -2.48
CA SER A 98 14.09 0.09 -2.54
C SER A 98 14.26 -0.55 -3.92
N LEU A 99 13.99 0.17 -5.00
CA LEU A 99 14.20 -0.33 -6.35
C LEU A 99 15.69 -0.52 -6.67
N MET A 100 16.57 0.34 -6.13
CA MET A 100 18.02 0.18 -6.28
C MET A 100 18.53 -1.05 -5.51
N GLU A 101 18.06 -1.30 -4.28
CA GLU A 101 18.41 -2.53 -3.55
C GLU A 101 17.89 -3.79 -4.25
N LEU A 102 16.65 -3.76 -4.77
CA LEU A 102 16.11 -4.88 -5.56
C LEU A 102 16.94 -5.14 -6.82
N LYS A 103 17.40 -4.09 -7.51
CA LYS A 103 18.24 -4.22 -8.71
C LYS A 103 19.53 -4.98 -8.43
N LYS A 104 20.18 -4.77 -7.27
CA LYS A 104 21.45 -5.43 -6.91
C LYS A 104 21.38 -6.96 -6.90
N VAL A 105 20.20 -7.52 -6.62
CA VAL A 105 19.99 -8.97 -6.57
C VAL A 105 19.18 -9.51 -7.74
N THR A 106 18.80 -8.66 -8.70
CA THR A 106 18.05 -9.12 -9.88
C THR A 106 19.02 -9.60 -10.97
N PRO A 107 18.89 -10.85 -11.46
CA PRO A 107 19.62 -11.33 -12.62
C PRO A 107 19.36 -10.48 -13.87
N GLU A 108 20.39 -10.28 -14.70
CA GLU A 108 20.34 -9.43 -15.89
C GLU A 108 19.21 -9.79 -16.87
N HIS A 109 19.00 -11.10 -17.11
CA HIS A 109 17.94 -11.58 -17.99
C HIS A 109 16.50 -11.34 -17.47
N LEU A 110 16.35 -10.86 -16.22
CA LEU A 110 15.07 -10.49 -15.61
C LEU A 110 14.93 -8.96 -15.42
N LEU A 111 15.86 -8.16 -15.94
CA LEU A 111 15.77 -6.70 -15.97
C LEU A 111 14.92 -6.25 -17.16
N ASP A 112 13.98 -5.35 -16.91
CA ASP A 112 13.29 -4.61 -17.98
C ASP A 112 14.10 -3.33 -18.24
N GLU A 113 15.04 -3.36 -19.19
CA GLU A 113 15.89 -2.20 -19.50
C GLU A 113 15.13 -1.15 -20.35
N PRO A 114 15.41 0.15 -20.15
CA PRO A 114 14.89 1.19 -21.04
C PRO A 114 15.36 0.94 -22.47
N GLN A 115 14.43 0.75 -23.41
CA GLN A 115 14.78 0.71 -24.82
C GLN A 115 15.26 2.09 -25.29
N GLY A 116 16.24 2.12 -26.18
CA GLY A 116 16.79 3.37 -26.73
C GLY A 116 15.73 4.22 -27.44
N ALA A 117 16.00 5.52 -27.54
CA ALA A 117 15.06 6.56 -28.02
C ALA A 117 14.42 6.33 -29.41
N ASN A 118 14.90 5.35 -30.19
CA ASN A 118 14.40 5.05 -31.54
C ASN A 118 13.36 3.92 -31.59
N ASP A 119 13.07 3.23 -30.50
CA ASP A 119 12.06 2.17 -30.48
C ASP A 119 10.74 2.73 -29.94
N THR A 120 9.82 3.05 -30.85
CA THR A 120 8.54 3.73 -30.57
C THR A 120 7.55 2.90 -29.75
N LEU A 121 7.90 1.67 -29.39
CA LEU A 121 7.07 0.75 -28.61
C LEU A 121 7.85 0.28 -27.38
N SER A 122 7.77 1.06 -26.30
CA SER A 122 8.30 0.64 -24.99
C SER A 122 7.77 -0.75 -24.64
N SER A 123 8.67 -1.73 -24.54
CA SER A 123 8.40 -3.08 -24.05
C SER A 123 8.13 -3.12 -22.53
N SER A 124 8.06 -1.96 -21.87
CA SER A 124 7.71 -1.88 -20.45
C SER A 124 6.36 -2.55 -20.22
N PRO A 125 6.25 -3.52 -19.29
CA PRO A 125 5.00 -4.24 -19.03
C PRO A 125 3.89 -3.32 -18.51
N THR A 126 4.24 -2.09 -18.09
CA THR A 126 3.28 -1.09 -17.61
C THR A 126 2.84 -0.12 -18.71
N ALA A 127 3.55 -0.03 -19.83
CA ALA A 127 3.34 0.98 -20.86
C ALA A 127 3.35 2.45 -20.36
N ARG A 128 3.91 2.75 -19.17
CA ARG A 128 3.92 4.13 -18.63
C ARG A 128 4.67 5.13 -19.51
N HIS A 129 5.68 4.68 -20.26
CA HIS A 129 6.35 5.51 -21.26
C HIS A 129 5.37 5.97 -22.35
N VAL A 130 4.50 5.07 -22.83
CA VAL A 130 3.44 5.41 -23.79
C VAL A 130 2.45 6.37 -23.15
N ASP A 131 2.04 6.13 -21.90
CA ASP A 131 1.16 7.05 -21.16
C ASP A 131 1.75 8.48 -21.08
N ILE A 132 3.04 8.64 -20.80
CA ILE A 132 3.66 9.97 -20.67
C ILE A 132 3.83 10.68 -22.02
N HIS A 133 4.21 9.96 -23.07
CA HIS A 133 4.65 10.58 -24.33
C HIS A 133 3.62 10.54 -25.47
N HIS A 134 2.64 9.63 -25.42
CA HIS A 134 1.77 9.35 -26.56
C HIS A 134 0.28 9.31 -26.21
N THR A 135 -0.10 8.84 -25.02
CA THR A 135 -1.51 8.79 -24.61
C THR A 135 -1.99 10.20 -24.25
N PRO A 136 -3.12 10.69 -24.80
CA PRO A 136 -3.71 11.96 -24.37
C PRO A 136 -3.98 11.97 -22.87
N SER A 137 -3.54 13.01 -22.18
CA SER A 137 -3.67 13.14 -20.72
C SER A 137 -5.12 13.01 -20.23
N SER A 138 -6.10 13.45 -21.02
CA SER A 138 -7.53 13.28 -20.73
C SER A 138 -7.95 11.81 -20.57
N LYS A 139 -7.41 10.90 -21.38
CA LYS A 139 -7.69 9.45 -21.27
C LYS A 139 -7.07 8.86 -20.01
N ILE A 140 -5.88 9.32 -19.64
CA ILE A 140 -5.17 8.87 -18.43
C ILE A 140 -5.93 9.33 -17.18
N LEU A 141 -6.36 10.59 -17.17
CA LEU A 141 -7.17 11.15 -16.08
C LEU A 141 -8.55 10.49 -16.00
N GLN A 142 -9.16 10.14 -17.13
CA GLN A 142 -10.42 9.39 -17.17
C GLN A 142 -10.25 7.97 -16.58
N ARG A 143 -9.17 7.27 -16.94
CA ARG A 143 -8.81 5.98 -16.33
C ARG A 143 -8.60 6.12 -14.81
N GLY A 144 -7.90 7.18 -14.40
CA GLY A 144 -7.71 7.54 -12.99
C GLY A 144 -9.02 7.76 -12.24
N GLN A 145 -9.95 8.52 -12.83
CA GLN A 145 -11.27 8.78 -12.27
C GLN A 145 -12.08 7.48 -12.12
N GLY A 146 -12.10 6.62 -13.14
CA GLY A 146 -12.78 5.32 -13.05
C GLY A 146 -12.21 4.42 -11.96
N PHE A 147 -10.88 4.43 -11.79
CA PHE A 147 -10.23 3.70 -10.70
C PHE A 147 -10.61 4.28 -9.33
N TRP A 148 -10.58 5.61 -9.18
CA TRP A 148 -11.00 6.30 -7.96
C TRP A 148 -12.45 5.95 -7.57
N ASP A 149 -13.36 5.97 -8.53
CA ASP A 149 -14.77 5.65 -8.32
C ASP A 149 -14.97 4.20 -7.89
N ASN A 150 -14.17 3.26 -8.41
CA ASN A 150 -14.20 1.87 -7.97
C ASN A 150 -13.76 1.72 -6.49
N ILE A 151 -12.70 2.43 -6.09
CA ILE A 151 -12.17 2.36 -4.71
C ILE A 151 -13.15 2.97 -3.70
N TYR A 152 -13.65 4.18 -3.97
CA TYR A 152 -14.44 4.94 -3.00
C TYR A 152 -15.96 4.77 -3.17
N GLY A 153 -16.42 4.24 -4.31
CA GLY A 153 -17.83 4.00 -4.59
C GLY A 153 -18.71 5.22 -4.33
N LYS A 154 -19.76 5.05 -3.53
CA LYS A 154 -20.77 6.09 -3.26
C LYS A 154 -20.20 7.38 -2.66
N ILE A 155 -19.06 7.33 -1.98
CA ILE A 155 -18.45 8.51 -1.33
C ILE A 155 -17.39 9.21 -2.20
N SER A 156 -17.09 8.70 -3.40
CA SER A 156 -15.96 9.17 -4.23
C SER A 156 -16.00 10.69 -4.47
N ARG A 157 -17.17 11.22 -4.88
CA ARG A 157 -17.38 12.66 -5.13
C ARG A 157 -17.20 13.50 -3.88
N ARG A 158 -17.68 13.01 -2.73
CA ARG A 158 -17.56 13.73 -1.46
C ARG A 158 -16.11 13.85 -1.03
N VAL A 159 -15.36 12.74 -1.08
CA VAL A 159 -13.94 12.71 -0.67
C VAL A 159 -13.09 13.59 -1.57
N MET A 160 -13.28 13.50 -2.90
CA MET A 160 -12.54 14.36 -3.83
C MET A 160 -12.89 15.84 -3.65
N SER A 161 -14.18 16.16 -3.52
CA SER A 161 -14.62 17.55 -3.29
C SER A 161 -14.10 18.15 -1.98
N GLN A 162 -13.82 17.35 -0.95
CA GLN A 162 -13.18 17.84 0.27
C GLN A 162 -11.73 18.23 0.00
N MET A 163 -11.00 17.45 -0.79
CA MET A 163 -9.63 17.79 -1.18
C MET A 163 -9.58 19.02 -2.10
N ASP A 164 -10.51 19.13 -3.06
CA ASP A 164 -10.64 20.29 -3.94
C ASP A 164 -10.91 21.58 -3.14
N ARG A 165 -11.61 21.48 -2.01
CA ARG A 165 -11.99 22.62 -1.14
C ARG A 165 -11.15 22.72 0.13
N SER A 166 -9.95 22.16 0.12
CA SER A 166 -9.05 22.14 1.29
C SER A 166 -8.40 23.49 1.59
N GLY A 167 -8.67 24.54 0.79
CA GLY A 167 -7.95 25.81 0.82
C GLY A 167 -6.69 25.80 -0.07
N THR A 168 -6.35 24.66 -0.66
CA THR A 168 -5.31 24.49 -1.68
C THR A 168 -5.80 23.47 -2.69
N GLU A 169 -6.45 23.94 -3.77
CA GLU A 169 -7.05 23.08 -4.81
C GLU A 169 -6.06 22.04 -5.36
N ASP A 170 -4.76 22.35 -5.33
CA ASP A 170 -3.67 21.45 -5.74
C ASP A 170 -3.70 20.10 -5.01
N LEU A 171 -4.30 19.99 -3.81
CA LEU A 171 -4.45 18.70 -3.14
C LEU A 171 -5.33 17.73 -3.96
N GLY A 172 -6.47 18.22 -4.45
CA GLY A 172 -7.36 17.43 -5.30
C GLY A 172 -6.76 17.15 -6.68
N LEU A 173 -6.01 18.11 -7.24
CA LEU A 173 -5.28 17.93 -8.50
C LEU A 173 -4.17 16.87 -8.35
N THR A 174 -3.40 16.94 -7.27
CA THR A 174 -2.34 15.97 -6.94
C THR A 174 -2.91 14.56 -6.79
N ALA A 175 -4.05 14.41 -6.11
CA ALA A 175 -4.73 13.12 -6.04
C ALA A 175 -5.10 12.60 -7.44
N ARG A 176 -5.67 13.43 -8.31
CA ARG A 176 -6.00 13.03 -9.70
C ARG A 176 -4.76 12.63 -10.51
N LEU A 177 -3.62 13.32 -10.33
CA LEU A 177 -2.36 12.95 -10.96
C LEU A 177 -1.88 11.57 -10.49
N MET A 178 -1.87 11.32 -9.18
CA MET A 178 -1.48 10.02 -8.61
C MET A 178 -2.39 8.89 -9.10
N TYR A 179 -3.70 9.11 -9.11
CA TYR A 179 -4.65 8.11 -9.60
C TYR A 179 -4.53 7.88 -11.10
N GLY A 180 -4.36 8.94 -11.90
CA GLY A 180 -4.20 8.83 -13.36
C GLY A 180 -2.93 8.10 -13.78
N TYR A 181 -1.77 8.61 -13.36
CA TYR A 181 -0.47 8.16 -13.90
C TYR A 181 0.17 7.01 -13.11
N ILE A 182 -0.14 6.86 -11.81
CA ILE A 182 0.51 5.86 -10.96
C ILE A 182 -0.42 4.69 -10.65
N LEU A 183 -1.57 4.96 -10.04
CA LEU A 183 -2.38 3.90 -9.42
C LEU A 183 -3.30 3.15 -10.40
N SER A 184 -3.91 3.86 -11.36
CA SER A 184 -4.92 3.27 -12.25
C SER A 184 -4.36 2.41 -13.39
N ASN A 185 -3.05 2.37 -13.56
CA ASN A 185 -2.42 1.44 -14.50
C ASN A 185 -2.49 0.02 -13.93
N THR A 186 -3.23 -0.88 -14.57
CA THR A 186 -3.44 -2.24 -14.07
C THR A 186 -2.86 -3.31 -14.99
N ASN A 187 -1.85 -2.96 -15.79
CA ASN A 187 -1.23 -3.91 -16.73
C ASN A 187 -0.42 -5.01 -16.01
N VAL A 188 0.11 -4.70 -14.81
CA VAL A 188 0.92 -5.64 -14.00
C VAL A 188 0.21 -6.02 -12.69
N LEU A 189 -0.27 -5.03 -11.93
CA LEU A 189 -1.06 -5.27 -10.72
C LEU A 189 -2.53 -4.98 -10.98
N SER A 190 -3.40 -5.91 -10.62
CA SER A 190 -4.85 -5.73 -10.65
C SER A 190 -5.34 -4.60 -9.72
N PRO A 191 -6.60 -4.15 -9.84
CA PRO A 191 -7.18 -3.17 -8.90
C PRO A 191 -7.12 -3.61 -7.43
N VAL A 192 -7.35 -4.89 -7.16
CA VAL A 192 -7.27 -5.46 -5.80
C VAL A 192 -5.84 -5.45 -5.29
N GLU A 193 -4.88 -5.92 -6.08
CA GLU A 193 -3.47 -5.93 -5.69
C GLU A 193 -2.94 -4.51 -5.46
N THR A 194 -3.39 -3.55 -6.26
CA THR A 194 -3.10 -2.13 -6.03
C THR A 194 -3.65 -1.68 -4.67
N SER A 195 -4.86 -2.09 -4.31
CA SER A 195 -5.40 -1.79 -2.96
C SER A 195 -4.56 -2.43 -1.85
N TYR A 196 -4.00 -3.63 -2.06
CA TYR A 196 -3.09 -4.25 -1.10
C TYR A 196 -1.79 -3.45 -0.93
N VAL A 197 -1.22 -2.93 -2.01
CA VAL A 197 -0.05 -2.01 -1.94
C VAL A 197 -0.40 -0.79 -1.11
N LEU A 198 -1.57 -0.21 -1.29
CA LEU A 198 -1.99 0.97 -0.54
C LEU A 198 -2.23 0.65 0.94
N ILE A 199 -2.82 -0.51 1.26
CA ILE A 199 -2.96 -0.99 2.65
C ILE A 199 -1.59 -1.15 3.31
N ALA A 200 -0.64 -1.82 2.63
CA ALA A 200 0.75 -1.96 3.08
C ALA A 200 1.47 -0.62 3.20
N GLY A 201 1.10 0.34 2.36
CA GLY A 201 1.58 1.70 2.34
C GLY A 201 1.18 2.53 3.55
N LEU A 202 -0.07 2.37 3.98
CA LEU A 202 -0.75 3.30 4.89
C LEU A 202 -0.69 2.86 6.36
N ILE A 203 -0.70 1.55 6.65
CA ILE A 203 -0.64 1.04 8.03
C ILE A 203 0.62 1.51 8.76
N PRO A 204 1.85 1.40 8.20
CA PRO A 204 3.06 1.78 8.93
C PRO A 204 3.18 3.30 9.16
N GLN A 205 2.33 4.10 8.53
CA GLN A 205 2.32 5.56 8.65
C GLN A 205 1.18 6.08 9.55
N ASP A 206 0.33 5.20 10.09
CA ASP A 206 -0.84 5.53 10.92
C ASP A 206 -1.84 6.51 10.29
N VAL A 207 -2.01 6.46 8.97
CA VAL A 207 -2.93 7.34 8.20
C VAL A 207 -4.30 6.68 7.98
N ASN A 208 -5.00 6.46 9.09
CA ASN A 208 -6.28 5.74 9.11
C ASN A 208 -7.42 6.29 8.24
N PRO A 209 -7.62 7.63 8.10
CA PRO A 209 -8.64 8.16 7.21
C PRO A 209 -8.48 7.66 5.76
N GLN A 210 -7.24 7.58 5.29
CA GLN A 210 -6.89 7.08 3.96
C GLN A 210 -7.01 5.56 3.91
N LEU A 211 -6.53 4.84 4.94
CA LEU A 211 -6.59 3.38 5.02
C LEU A 211 -8.02 2.83 4.85
N LYS A 212 -9.01 3.48 5.47
CA LYS A 212 -10.43 3.06 5.38
C LYS A 212 -10.92 2.94 3.94
N GLY A 213 -10.54 3.89 3.08
CA GLY A 213 -10.92 3.88 1.66
C GLY A 213 -10.36 2.66 0.94
N HIS A 214 -9.08 2.33 1.16
CA HIS A 214 -8.41 1.22 0.49
C HIS A 214 -8.80 -0.16 1.03
N LEU A 215 -9.15 -0.27 2.30
CA LEU A 215 -9.77 -1.49 2.84
C LEU A 215 -11.10 -1.80 2.16
N LYS A 216 -11.95 -0.79 1.99
CA LYS A 216 -13.22 -0.96 1.25
C LYS A 216 -12.98 -1.15 -0.24
N GLY A 217 -12.00 -0.45 -0.81
CA GLY A 217 -11.60 -0.57 -2.21
C GLY A 217 -11.11 -1.96 -2.58
N ALA A 218 -10.36 -2.63 -1.70
CA ALA A 218 -9.96 -4.03 -1.91
C ALA A 218 -11.19 -4.96 -2.04
N LEU A 219 -12.20 -4.76 -1.18
CA LEU A 219 -13.47 -5.52 -1.26
C LEU A 219 -14.24 -5.20 -2.55
N ASN A 220 -14.33 -3.92 -2.93
CA ASN A 220 -14.98 -3.51 -4.17
C ASN A 220 -14.28 -4.10 -5.41
N GLY A 221 -12.96 -4.28 -5.35
CA GLY A 221 -12.19 -4.93 -6.40
C GLY A 221 -12.36 -6.45 -6.47
N GLY A 222 -13.01 -7.08 -5.48
CA GLY A 222 -13.29 -8.51 -5.45
C GLY A 222 -12.55 -9.31 -4.38
N ALA A 223 -11.78 -8.68 -3.49
CA ALA A 223 -11.18 -9.39 -2.35
C ALA A 223 -12.25 -9.83 -1.35
N SER A 224 -12.07 -11.00 -0.76
CA SER A 224 -12.81 -11.44 0.43
C SER A 224 -12.40 -10.65 1.68
N ALA A 225 -13.26 -10.65 2.70
CA ALA A 225 -12.94 -10.02 3.98
C ALA A 225 -11.75 -10.73 4.66
N GLU A 226 -11.66 -12.04 4.49
CA GLU A 226 -10.60 -12.90 5.01
C GLU A 226 -9.24 -12.55 4.37
N GLU A 227 -9.20 -12.37 3.05
CA GLU A 227 -7.99 -11.91 2.36
C GLU A 227 -7.56 -10.51 2.84
N VAL A 228 -8.50 -9.57 2.98
CA VAL A 228 -8.17 -8.23 3.48
C VAL A 228 -7.62 -8.29 4.91
N ARG A 229 -8.17 -9.15 5.78
CA ARG A 229 -7.64 -9.39 7.13
C ARG A 229 -6.24 -10.00 7.09
N ALA A 230 -5.99 -10.98 6.22
CA ALA A 230 -4.67 -11.59 6.05
C ALA A 230 -3.62 -10.58 5.59
N VAL A 231 -3.94 -9.76 4.58
CA VAL A 231 -3.06 -8.67 4.09
C VAL A 231 -2.71 -7.70 5.22
N ARG A 232 -3.69 -7.28 6.03
CA ARG A 232 -3.42 -6.43 7.20
C ARG A 232 -2.51 -7.13 8.21
N GLY A 233 -2.74 -8.41 8.48
CA GLY A 233 -1.95 -9.22 9.40
C GLY A 233 -0.46 -9.22 9.02
N ILE A 234 -0.16 -9.48 7.74
CA ILE A 234 1.21 -9.42 7.21
C ILE A 234 1.89 -8.08 7.51
N VAL A 235 1.19 -6.99 7.19
CA VAL A 235 1.75 -5.65 7.37
C VAL A 235 2.00 -5.36 8.85
N MET A 236 1.06 -5.75 9.72
CA MET A 236 1.19 -5.58 11.17
C MET A 236 2.35 -6.42 11.74
N ASP A 237 2.55 -7.64 11.26
CA ASP A 237 3.63 -8.50 11.76
C ASP A 237 5.02 -8.00 11.35
N ILE A 238 5.14 -7.43 10.15
CA ILE A 238 6.37 -6.72 9.73
C ILE A 238 6.59 -5.46 10.58
N CYS A 239 5.54 -4.66 10.83
CA CYS A 239 5.63 -3.51 11.71
C CYS A 239 6.12 -3.90 13.11
N LYS A 240 5.55 -4.96 13.72
CA LYS A 240 6.01 -5.49 15.01
C LYS A 240 7.48 -5.92 14.96
N ALA A 241 7.88 -6.65 13.92
CA ALA A 241 9.26 -7.09 13.74
C ALA A 241 10.23 -5.90 13.55
N SER A 242 9.75 -4.75 13.06
CA SER A 242 10.51 -3.50 12.98
C SER A 242 10.56 -2.70 14.29
N GLY A 243 9.94 -3.20 15.35
CA GLY A 243 9.85 -2.52 16.66
C GLY A 243 8.70 -1.53 16.78
N MET A 244 7.75 -1.49 15.83
CA MET A 244 6.51 -0.72 16.00
C MET A 244 5.53 -1.45 16.93
N SER A 245 4.77 -0.68 17.69
CA SER A 245 3.70 -1.18 18.55
C SER A 245 2.33 -0.66 18.10
N GLN A 246 1.27 -1.41 18.37
CA GLN A 246 -0.08 -0.87 18.23
C GLN A 246 -0.31 0.23 19.27
N LEU A 247 -0.79 1.40 18.83
CA LEU A 247 -1.05 2.53 19.73
C LEU A 247 -2.46 2.40 20.33
N GLY A 248 -2.57 2.69 21.64
CA GLY A 248 -3.85 2.79 22.32
C GLY A 248 -4.64 4.04 21.89
N GLU A 249 -5.97 4.03 22.06
CA GLU A 249 -6.85 5.12 21.59
C GLU A 249 -6.53 6.49 22.20
N GLY A 250 -5.96 6.52 23.41
CA GLY A 250 -5.57 7.75 24.11
C GLY A 250 -4.16 8.26 23.80
N VAL A 251 -3.41 7.61 22.90
CA VAL A 251 -2.02 8.01 22.58
C VAL A 251 -2.03 9.02 21.42
N PRO A 252 -1.62 10.29 21.64
CA PRO A 252 -1.73 11.34 20.63
C PRO A 252 -0.76 11.15 19.44
N GLY A 253 0.34 10.41 19.62
CA GLY A 253 1.28 10.03 18.56
C GLY A 253 2.32 9.00 19.04
N GLY A 254 3.04 8.37 18.11
CA GLY A 254 4.07 7.38 18.42
C GLY A 254 4.49 6.55 17.21
N TRP A 255 5.56 5.75 17.37
CA TRP A 255 6.02 4.78 16.37
C TRP A 255 5.10 3.55 16.39
N GLY A 256 3.97 3.64 15.69
CA GLY A 256 2.91 2.64 15.78
C GLY A 256 1.76 2.86 14.80
N TRP A 257 0.74 1.99 14.84
CA TRP A 257 -0.49 2.12 14.06
C TRP A 257 -1.73 2.00 14.96
N ARG A 258 -2.85 2.63 14.58
CA ARG A 258 -4.12 2.60 15.33
C ARG A 258 -5.17 1.70 14.67
N SER A 259 -6.07 1.19 15.53
CA SER A 259 -7.35 0.50 15.24
C SER A 259 -7.33 -0.91 14.64
N GLU A 260 -8.23 -1.76 15.14
CA GLU A 260 -8.78 -2.90 14.39
C GLU A 260 -9.77 -2.41 13.32
N VAL A 261 -10.02 -3.20 12.28
CA VAL A 261 -11.06 -2.87 11.28
C VAL A 261 -12.37 -2.70 12.05
N ALA A 262 -12.95 -1.49 11.99
CA ALA A 262 -14.31 -1.28 12.46
C ALA A 262 -15.17 -2.40 11.89
N THR A 263 -15.80 -3.20 12.75
CA THR A 263 -16.80 -4.23 12.43
C THR A 263 -17.95 -3.58 11.68
N SER A 264 -17.71 -3.33 10.41
CA SER A 264 -18.64 -2.76 9.44
C SER A 264 -18.80 -3.71 8.26
N LEU A 265 -18.37 -4.96 8.42
CA LEU A 265 -18.41 -6.02 7.42
C LEU A 265 -19.21 -7.26 7.87
N VAL A 266 -19.88 -7.21 9.02
CA VAL A 266 -20.86 -8.23 9.46
C VAL A 266 -22.02 -7.48 10.13
N PRO A 267 -23.29 -7.70 9.74
CA PRO A 267 -24.43 -7.21 10.51
C PRO A 267 -24.32 -7.74 11.95
N PRO A 268 -24.61 -6.94 12.98
CA PRO A 268 -24.54 -7.40 14.36
C PRO A 268 -25.65 -8.44 14.63
N GLN A 269 -25.42 -9.71 14.31
CA GLN A 269 -26.31 -10.82 14.64
C GLN A 269 -25.65 -12.16 14.94
N ALA A 270 -24.32 -12.29 14.84
CA ALA A 270 -23.63 -13.48 15.32
C ALA A 270 -22.65 -13.07 16.42
N TYR A 271 -22.99 -13.45 17.66
CA TYR A 271 -22.28 -13.38 18.93
C TYR A 271 -23.13 -12.71 20.02
N GLN A 272 -24.25 -13.36 20.35
CA GLN A 272 -24.74 -13.34 21.72
C GLN A 272 -24.02 -14.45 22.47
N LEU A 273 -23.19 -14.07 23.44
CA LEU A 273 -23.11 -14.70 24.76
C LEU A 273 -22.36 -13.73 25.70
N SER A 274 -23.16 -13.09 26.57
CA SER A 274 -22.86 -12.47 27.87
C SER A 274 -21.76 -11.41 27.99
N ALA A 275 -21.87 -10.30 28.72
CA ALA A 275 -22.93 -9.52 29.35
C ALA A 275 -22.21 -8.28 29.91
N TRP A 276 -22.94 -7.16 30.03
CA TRP A 276 -22.64 -5.93 30.77
C TRP A 276 -21.96 -4.77 30.03
N GLY A 277 -22.70 -3.65 29.93
CA GLY A 277 -22.17 -2.30 29.70
C GLY A 277 -22.62 -1.60 28.41
N ARG A 278 -23.92 -1.41 28.19
CA ARG A 278 -24.41 -0.38 27.26
C ARG A 278 -24.30 0.96 27.96
N ASP A 279 -23.72 1.98 27.30
CA ASP A 279 -24.28 3.34 27.31
C ASP A 279 -23.79 4.23 26.14
N THR A 280 -24.79 4.73 25.42
CA THR A 280 -24.91 6.01 24.71
C THR A 280 -23.98 6.36 23.54
N TRP A 281 -24.51 6.18 22.33
CA TRP A 281 -24.25 7.02 21.16
C TRP A 281 -25.19 8.23 21.18
N LEU A 282 -24.69 9.46 21.16
CA LEU A 282 -25.35 10.66 20.61
C LEU A 282 -24.39 11.87 20.58
N LEU A 283 -24.07 12.32 19.36
CA LEU A 283 -23.78 13.69 18.89
C LEU A 283 -23.03 14.71 19.80
N ARG A 284 -21.92 15.26 19.28
CA ARG A 284 -21.81 16.68 18.88
C ARG A 284 -20.55 17.00 18.11
N SER A 285 -20.73 17.51 16.88
CA SER A 285 -19.79 18.39 16.20
C SER A 285 -19.61 19.68 17.00
N ALA A 286 -18.38 20.07 17.28
CA ALA A 286 -18.06 21.39 17.78
C ALA A 286 -16.67 21.82 17.28
N TYR A 287 -16.65 22.54 16.15
CA TYR A 287 -15.68 23.59 15.88
C TYR A 287 -16.39 24.64 15.01
N ALA A 288 -17.12 25.53 15.67
CA ALA A 288 -17.52 26.80 15.13
C ALA A 288 -16.46 27.83 15.55
N VAL A 289 -15.80 28.42 14.56
CA VAL A 289 -14.88 29.55 14.73
C VAL A 289 -15.72 30.77 15.12
N GLN A 290 -15.44 31.39 16.27
CA GLN A 290 -15.98 32.71 16.59
C GLN A 290 -15.07 33.81 16.00
N PRO A 291 -15.63 34.90 15.45
CA PRO A 291 -14.85 36.04 15.00
C PRO A 291 -14.43 36.93 16.18
N SER A 292 -13.19 37.42 16.12
CA SER A 292 -12.60 38.36 17.08
C SER A 292 -13.20 39.77 16.92
N PRO A 293 -13.50 40.51 18.00
CA PRO A 293 -13.90 41.91 17.88
C PRO A 293 -12.67 42.80 17.70
N ILE A 294 -12.73 43.65 16.67
CA ILE A 294 -11.83 44.79 16.48
C ILE A 294 -12.26 45.88 17.47
N SER A 295 -11.40 46.28 18.39
CA SER A 295 -11.56 47.50 19.17
C SER A 295 -11.23 48.70 18.29
N LYS A 296 -12.16 49.66 18.23
CA LYS A 296 -11.85 51.03 17.83
C LYS A 296 -11.12 51.69 19.00
N ASP A 297 -9.90 52.13 18.75
CA ASP A 297 -9.33 53.42 19.14
C ASP A 297 -8.14 53.71 18.20
#